data_AF-A0A061S1D4-F1
#
_entry.id   AF-A0A061S1D4-F1
#
_cell.length_a   1.000
_cell.length_b   1.000
_cell.length_c   1.000
_cell.angle_alpha   90.00
_cell.angle_beta   90.00
_cell.angle_gamma   90.00
#
_symmetry.space_group_name_H-M   'P 1'
#
loop_
_entity.id
_entity.type
_entity.pdbx_description
1 polymer ?
#
loop_
_entity_poly.entity_id
_entity_poly.type
_entity_poly.pdbx_seq_one_letter_code
_entity_poly.pdbx_strand_id
1 'polypeptide(L)'
;MGKTYKLQKDQELRIEVDWNTGVTVKLTQGRAEIFGTELALGQTINITGQKLAIFTWTGCELHITGTPQSIYEAAETPMVTYLNTQEILQQRR
;
A
#
# COMPACT_ATOMS: atom_id res chain seq x y z
N MET A 1 -16.01 11.13 -6.56
CA MET A 1 -15.05 10.93 -7.66
C MET A 1 -13.74 10.47 -7.05
N GLY A 2 -13.23 9.31 -7.46
CA GLY A 2 -11.95 8.77 -6.98
C GLY A 2 -10.80 9.02 -7.95
N LYS A 3 -9.57 8.84 -7.49
CA LYS A 3 -8.34 8.93 -8.29
C LYS A 3 -7.66 7.57 -8.34
N THR A 4 -7.18 7.22 -9.52
CA THR A 4 -6.41 5.99 -9.75
C THR A 4 -4.91 6.28 -9.67
N TYR A 5 -4.17 5.41 -8.99
CA TYR A 5 -2.72 5.42 -8.86
C TYR A 5 -2.14 4.14 -9.44
N LYS A 6 -1.10 4.28 -10.27
CA LYS A 6 -0.40 3.16 -10.92
C LYS A 6 0.99 3.07 -10.35
N LEU A 7 1.23 2.04 -9.54
CA LEU A 7 2.54 1.79 -8.97
C LEU A 7 3.33 0.85 -9.87
N GLN A 8 4.58 1.21 -10.12
CA GLN A 8 5.54 0.31 -10.75
C GLN A 8 6.05 -0.71 -9.73
N LYS A 9 6.78 -1.71 -10.22
CA LYS A 9 7.51 -2.65 -9.38
C LYS A 9 8.39 -1.89 -8.36
N ASP A 10 8.40 -2.41 -7.13
CA ASP A 10 9.18 -1.94 -5.99
C ASP A 10 8.83 -0.53 -5.50
N GLN A 11 7.61 -0.06 -5.81
CA GLN A 11 7.08 1.21 -5.33
C GLN A 11 6.00 1.00 -4.27
N GLU A 12 5.81 2.03 -3.44
CA GLU A 12 4.69 2.14 -2.51
C GLU A 12 3.92 3.44 -2.66
N LEU A 13 2.63 3.39 -2.33
CA LEU A 13 1.78 4.54 -2.14
C LEU A 13 1.63 4.81 -0.64
N ARG A 14 2.14 5.96 -0.19
CA ARG A 14 1.99 6.40 1.19
C ARG A 14 0.77 7.29 1.31
N ILE A 15 -0.11 6.96 2.26
CA ILE A 15 -1.36 7.67 2.50
C ILE A 15 -1.42 8.06 3.97
N GLU A 16 -1.68 9.34 4.22
CA GLU A 16 -1.98 9.89 5.53
C GLU A 16 -3.42 10.39 5.53
N VAL A 17 -4.20 9.91 6.49
CA VAL A 17 -5.62 10.25 6.65
C VAL A 17 -5.82 10.82 8.04
N ASP A 18 -6.43 12.00 8.11
CA ASP A 18 -6.79 12.65 9.38
C ASP A 18 -7.94 11.89 10.06
N TRP A 19 -8.15 12.13 11.35
CA TRP A 19 -9.21 11.53 12.15
C TRP A 19 -10.62 11.92 11.70
N ASN A 20 -10.75 13.08 11.04
CA ASN A 20 -12.02 13.63 10.59
C ASN A 20 -12.38 13.24 9.15
N THR A 21 -11.50 12.54 8.43
CA THR A 21 -11.73 12.14 7.04
C THR A 21 -11.65 10.62 6.87
N GLY A 22 -12.23 10.14 5.76
CA GLY A 22 -12.17 8.73 5.38
C GLY A 22 -11.59 8.60 3.98
N VAL A 23 -10.75 7.58 3.80
CA VAL A 23 -10.24 7.18 2.50
C VAL A 23 -10.57 5.71 2.28
N THR A 24 -11.12 5.42 1.12
CA THR A 24 -11.36 4.06 0.67
C THR A 24 -10.33 3.73 -0.41
N VAL A 25 -9.70 2.57 -0.28
CA VAL A 25 -8.71 2.07 -1.23
C VAL A 25 -9.15 0.74 -1.78
N LYS A 26 -9.16 0.61 -3.11
CA LYS A 26 -9.50 -0.61 -3.83
C LYS A 26 -8.37 -1.03 -4.75
N LEU A 27 -7.95 -2.28 -4.68
CA LEU A 27 -7.04 -2.85 -5.68
C LEU A 27 -7.83 -3.20 -6.94
N THR A 28 -7.53 -2.53 -8.05
CA THR A 28 -8.20 -2.75 -9.34
C THR A 28 -7.40 -3.64 -10.28
N GLN A 29 -6.07 -3.69 -10.12
CA GLN A 29 -5.19 -4.52 -10.93
C GLN A 29 -3.89 -4.90 -10.19
N GLY A 30 -3.32 -6.05 -10.51
CA GLY A 30 -2.00 -6.48 -10.03
C GLY A 30 -2.03 -7.05 -8.61
N ARG A 31 -0.90 -6.95 -7.91
CA ARG A 31 -0.73 -7.43 -6.53
C ARG A 31 -0.20 -6.30 -5.66
N ALA A 32 -0.77 -6.16 -4.47
CA ALA A 32 -0.35 -5.15 -3.51
C ALA A 32 -0.43 -5.70 -2.09
N GLU A 33 0.34 -5.13 -1.19
CA GLU A 33 0.36 -5.51 0.22
C GLU A 33 0.42 -4.27 1.11
N ILE A 34 -0.11 -4.41 2.32
CA ILE A 34 -0.06 -3.40 3.38
C ILE A 34 0.73 -4.00 4.52
N PHE A 35 1.95 -3.50 4.71
CA PHE A 35 2.87 -3.97 5.76
C PHE A 35 2.99 -5.51 5.83
N GLY A 36 3.17 -6.16 4.67
CA GLY A 36 3.28 -7.62 4.54
C GLY A 36 1.97 -8.39 4.50
N THR A 37 0.81 -7.74 4.66
CA THR A 37 -0.51 -8.36 4.47
C THR A 37 -0.99 -8.15 3.04
N GLU A 38 -1.25 -9.24 2.31
CA GLU A 38 -1.74 -9.17 0.93
C GLU A 38 -3.12 -8.49 0.86
N LEU A 39 -3.27 -7.53 -0.06
CA LEU A 39 -4.53 -6.91 -0.44
C LEU A 39 -5.08 -7.65 -1.66
N ALA A 40 -6.21 -8.34 -1.53
CA ALA A 40 -6.75 -9.14 -2.61
C ALA A 40 -7.31 -8.27 -3.75
N LEU A 41 -7.24 -8.78 -4.99
CA LEU A 41 -7.78 -8.08 -6.15
C LEU A 41 -9.29 -7.83 -5.99
N GLY A 42 -9.72 -6.59 -6.19
CA GLY A 42 -11.11 -6.16 -5.99
C GLY A 42 -11.46 -5.86 -4.53
N GLN A 43 -10.62 -6.24 -3.56
CA GLN A 43 -10.82 -5.91 -2.16
C GLN A 43 -10.75 -4.41 -1.95
N THR A 44 -11.64 -3.94 -1.08
CA THR A 44 -11.77 -2.54 -0.70
C THR A 44 -11.55 -2.41 0.79
N ILE A 45 -10.73 -1.44 1.21
CA ILE A 45 -10.47 -1.13 2.60
C ILE A 45 -10.82 0.32 2.89
N ASN A 46 -11.27 0.59 4.11
CA ASN A 46 -11.57 1.94 4.58
C ASN A 46 -10.60 2.33 5.68
N ILE A 47 -10.08 3.54 5.60
CA ILE A 47 -8.97 4.04 6.39
C ILE A 47 -9.36 5.41 6.94
N THR A 48 -9.18 5.61 8.24
CA THR A 48 -9.44 6.88 8.95
C THR A 48 -8.42 7.02 10.08
N GLY A 49 -7.89 8.23 10.30
CA GLY A 49 -7.02 8.53 11.44
C GLY A 49 -5.71 7.73 11.49
N GLN A 50 -5.16 7.35 10.33
CA GLN A 50 -3.95 6.53 10.28
C GLN A 50 -3.07 6.84 9.07
N LYS A 51 -1.79 6.45 9.17
CA LYS A 51 -0.83 6.43 8.07
C LYS A 51 -0.61 5.00 7.63
N LEU A 52 -0.54 4.78 6.32
CA LEU A 52 -0.24 3.46 5.75
C LEU A 52 0.61 3.59 4.49
N ALA A 53 1.30 2.50 4.17
CA ALA A 53 1.97 2.31 2.89
C ALA A 53 1.42 1.06 2.21
N ILE A 54 1.03 1.19 0.94
CA ILE A 54 0.65 0.07 0.08
C ILE A 54 1.80 -0.18 -0.86
N PHE A 55 2.47 -1.32 -0.74
CA PHE A 55 3.63 -1.68 -1.54
C PHE A 55 3.27 -2.69 -2.64
N THR A 56 4.03 -2.72 -3.73
CA THR A 56 3.91 -3.75 -4.76
C THR A 56 5.26 -4.27 -5.26
N TRP A 57 5.42 -5.59 -5.26
CA TRP A 57 6.60 -6.28 -5.80
C TRP A 57 6.59 -6.39 -7.33
N THR A 58 5.43 -6.27 -7.96
CA THR A 58 5.25 -6.56 -9.40
C THR A 58 4.61 -5.43 -10.19
N GLY A 59 4.05 -4.43 -9.50
CA GLY A 59 3.21 -3.39 -10.07
C GLY A 59 1.73 -3.64 -9.80
N CYS A 60 0.98 -2.55 -9.60
CA CYS A 60 -0.45 -2.59 -9.31
C CYS A 60 -1.17 -1.29 -9.70
N GLU A 61 -2.49 -1.36 -9.72
CA GLU A 61 -3.37 -0.20 -9.85
C GLU A 61 -4.33 -0.12 -8.66
N LEU A 62 -4.35 1.04 -8.01
CA LEU A 62 -5.18 1.33 -6.84
C LEU A 62 -6.17 2.44 -7.17
N HIS A 63 -7.44 2.22 -6.86
CA HIS A 63 -8.46 3.25 -6.91
C HIS A 63 -8.74 3.80 -5.51
N ILE A 64 -8.56 5.11 -5.35
CA ILE A 64 -8.66 5.81 -4.06
C ILE A 64 -9.84 6.77 -4.10
N THR A 65 -10.75 6.67 -3.15
CA THR A 65 -11.86 7.63 -2.96
C THR A 65 -11.81 8.24 -1.56
N GLY A 66 -12.30 9.48 -1.41
CA GLY A 66 -12.26 10.22 -0.15
C GLY A 66 -11.17 11.27 -0.11
N THR A 67 -10.88 11.81 1.07
CA THR A 67 -10.01 12.99 1.24
C THR A 67 -8.82 12.63 2.14
N PRO A 68 -7.69 12.18 1.57
CA PRO A 68 -6.44 12.03 2.31
C PRO A 68 -5.88 13.40 2.70
N GLN A 69 -5.18 13.46 3.83
CA GLN A 69 -4.39 14.63 4.22
C GLN A 69 -3.13 14.72 3.35
N SER A 70 -2.49 13.58 3.07
CA SER A 70 -1.35 13.49 2.15
C SER A 70 -1.36 12.15 1.42
N ILE A 71 -0.97 12.16 0.15
CA ILE A 71 -0.85 10.97 -0.69
C ILE A 71 0.27 11.17 -1.71
N TYR A 72 1.26 10.27 -1.71
CA TYR A 72 2.37 10.33 -2.66
C TYR A 72 3.00 8.95 -2.89
N GLU A 73 3.61 8.81 -4.06
CA GLU A 73 4.33 7.60 -4.47
C GLU A 73 5.78 7.69 -4.00
N ALA A 74 6.32 6.58 -3.48
CA ALA A 74 7.71 6.46 -3.04
C ALA A 74 8.36 5.24 -3.72
N ALA A 75 9.54 5.46 -4.31
CA ALA A 75 10.32 4.41 -4.98
C ALA A 75 11.48 3.90 -4.10
N GLU A 76 11.97 4.71 -3.16
CA GLU A 76 12.99 4.29 -2.21
C GLU A 76 12.31 3.72 -0.96
N THR A 77 12.37 2.39 -0.83
CA THR A 77 11.78 1.66 0.30
C THR A 77 12.76 0.62 0.83
N PRO A 78 12.79 0.37 2.16
CA PRO A 78 13.63 -0.68 2.74
C PRO A 78 12.99 -2.09 2.64
N MET A 79 11.99 -2.29 1.76
CA MET A 79 11.20 -3.54 1.71
C MET A 79 12.05 -4.77 1.41
N VAL A 80 13.06 -4.66 0.53
CA VAL A 80 14.01 -5.75 0.27
C VAL A 80 14.81 -6.12 1.51
N THR A 81 15.20 -5.14 2.33
CA THR A 81 15.90 -5.39 3.60
C THR A 81 15.00 -6.15 4.58
N TYR A 82 13.71 -5.81 4.65
CA TYR A 82 12.75 -6.53 5.49
C TYR A 82 12.56 -7.97 5.01
N LEU A 83 12.44 -8.19 3.70
CA LEU A 83 12.34 -9.53 3.12
C LEU A 83 13.57 -10.39 3.46
N ASN A 84 14.77 -9.86 3.25
CA ASN A 84 16.03 -10.56 3.59
C ASN A 84 16.10 -10.89 5.09
N THR A 85 15.64 -9.97 5.95
CA THR A 85 15.61 -10.19 7.40
C THR A 85 14.64 -11.32 7.75
N GLN A 86 13.46 -11.35 7.13
CA GLN A 86 12.48 -12.41 7.33
C GLN A 86 13.03 -13.79 6.90
N GLU A 87 13.74 -13.86 5.78
CA GLU A 87 14.38 -15.11 5.33
C GLU A 87 15.37 -15.65 6.36
N ILE A 88 16.24 -14.79 6.91
CA ILE A 88 17.20 -15.18 7.95
C ILE A 88 16.48 -15.68 9.22
N LEU A 89 15.42 -14.99 9.64
CA LEU A 89 14.63 -15.40 10.80
C LEU A 89 13.93 -16.75 10.55
N GLN A 90 13.41 -16.96 9.34
CA GLN A 90 12.77 -18.21 8.96
C GLN A 90 13.74 -19.39 8.90
N GLN A 91 14.99 -19.18 8.47
CA GLN A 91 16.03 -20.22 8.50
C GLN A 91 16.41 -20.64 9.93
N ARG A 92 16.21 -19.76 10.92
CA ARG A 92 16.50 -20.01 12.34
C ARG A 92 15.29 -20.53 13.13
N ARG A 93 14.15 -20.70 12.48
CA ARG A 93 12.91 -21.19 13.10
C ARG A 93 12.87 -22.71 13.10
#